data_AF-A0AAF3F0D5-F1
#
_entry.id   AF-A0AAF3F0D5-F1
#
_cell.length_a   1.000
_cell.length_b   1.000
_cell.length_c   1.000
_cell.angle_alpha   90.00
_cell.angle_beta   90.00
_cell.angle_gamma   90.00
#
_symmetry.space_group_name_H-M   'P 1'
#
loop_
_entity.id
_entity.type
_entity.pdbx_description
1 polymer ?
#
loop_
_entity_poly.entity_id
_entity_poly.type
_entity_poly.pdbx_seq_one_letter_code
_entity_poly.pdbx_strand_id
1 'polypeptide(L)'
;MSDEAKRVNDDLPSSSQSYVCIHCMTPADSLYKTYPSFIRMTQCKECDNDVDKYVEYDSVLVVIDLLLQYSEAYRHILYNRGIQHFSRLLTIFLFCGAYERWIEARQNQEKVFDLEWRFYLCLLESTVEIGIYVLSALVLEFFLKGSLKRAAFVSKAVVAGFYGRVCVVLSIIFHLYSEPSYRILTQLFLLISHFQICRALHPQLSLMRAVVFVCLSTLFAQILPPIMMASPN
;
A
#
# COMPACT_ATOMS: atom_id res chain seq x y z
N MET A 1 2.66 5.78 -31.63
CA MET A 1 1.29 5.64 -31.05
C MET A 1 0.63 4.31 -31.38
N SER A 2 0.79 3.74 -32.57
CA SER A 2 0.24 2.41 -32.93
C SER A 2 1.06 1.22 -32.39
N ASP A 3 2.37 1.38 -32.17
CA ASP A 3 3.25 0.26 -31.78
C ASP A 3 3.32 0.00 -30.25
N GLU A 4 2.97 0.98 -29.42
CA GLU A 4 2.89 0.82 -27.95
C GLU A 4 1.62 0.09 -27.51
N ALA A 5 0.49 0.33 -28.20
CA ALA A 5 -0.76 -0.39 -27.96
C ALA A 5 -0.66 -1.87 -28.33
N LYS A 6 0.25 -2.23 -29.25
CA LYS A 6 0.49 -3.62 -29.65
C LYS A 6 1.35 -4.39 -28.64
N ARG A 7 2.31 -3.71 -27.99
CA ARG A 7 3.12 -4.31 -26.91
C ARG A 7 2.32 -4.66 -25.65
N VAL A 8 1.20 -3.99 -25.40
CA VAL A 8 0.32 -4.32 -24.27
C VAL A 8 -0.47 -5.61 -24.51
N ASN A 9 -0.74 -5.98 -25.76
CA ASN A 9 -1.55 -7.16 -26.08
C ASN A 9 -0.79 -8.49 -26.01
N ASP A 10 0.54 -8.50 -26.18
CA ASP A 10 1.33 -9.75 -26.20
C ASP A 10 1.70 -10.26 -24.79
N ASP A 11 1.40 -9.49 -23.72
CA ASP A 11 1.71 -9.85 -22.33
C ASP A 11 0.47 -10.26 -21.49
N LEU A 12 -0.75 -10.32 -22.05
CA LEU A 12 -1.90 -10.82 -21.29
C LEU A 12 -1.93 -12.36 -21.30
N PRO A 13 -1.74 -13.03 -20.14
CA PRO A 13 -1.94 -14.46 -20.07
C PRO A 13 -3.44 -14.75 -20.19
N SER A 14 -3.79 -15.49 -21.24
CA SER A 14 -5.07 -16.19 -21.39
C SER A 14 -5.20 -17.27 -20.31
N SER A 15 -5.49 -16.85 -19.06
CA SER A 15 -5.86 -17.77 -17.98
C SER A 15 -6.60 -17.05 -16.85
N SER A 16 -7.93 -17.08 -16.89
CA SER A 16 -8.84 -16.93 -15.74
C SER A 16 -8.45 -15.91 -14.66
N GLN A 17 -8.24 -14.64 -15.03
CA GLN A 17 -8.24 -13.53 -14.07
C GLN A 17 -9.55 -12.77 -14.22
N SER A 18 -10.45 -12.95 -13.25
CA SER A 18 -11.65 -12.12 -13.13
C SER A 18 -11.24 -10.74 -12.62
N TYR A 19 -11.40 -9.72 -13.45
CA TYR A 19 -11.28 -8.33 -13.02
C TYR A 19 -12.39 -7.98 -12.03
N VAL A 20 -12.27 -6.84 -11.36
CA VAL A 20 -13.23 -6.41 -10.34
C VAL A 20 -13.62 -4.96 -10.57
N CYS A 21 -14.91 -4.65 -10.45
CA CYS A 21 -15.38 -3.26 -10.54
C CYS A 21 -14.85 -2.43 -9.37
N ILE A 22 -14.25 -1.28 -9.69
CA ILE A 22 -13.66 -0.37 -8.69
C ILE A 22 -14.71 0.27 -7.77
N HIS A 23 -16.00 0.28 -8.13
CA HIS A 23 -17.08 0.87 -7.33
C HIS A 23 -17.78 -0.14 -6.42
N CYS A 24 -18.21 -1.28 -6.96
CA CYS A 24 -19.06 -2.25 -6.25
C CYS A 24 -18.37 -3.59 -5.93
N MET A 25 -17.12 -3.79 -6.37
CA MET A 25 -16.37 -5.04 -6.19
C MET A 25 -16.99 -6.28 -6.87
N THR A 26 -17.96 -6.11 -7.77
CA THR A 26 -18.51 -7.20 -8.59
C THR A 26 -17.46 -7.68 -9.61
N PRO A 27 -17.26 -9.00 -9.78
CA PRO A 27 -16.34 -9.52 -10.78
C PRO A 27 -16.79 -9.15 -12.20
N ALA A 28 -15.82 -8.86 -13.06
CA ALA A 28 -16.00 -8.51 -14.45
C ALA A 28 -15.08 -9.36 -15.33
N ASP A 29 -15.59 -9.79 -16.49
CA ASP A 29 -14.85 -10.66 -17.43
C ASP A 29 -13.79 -9.88 -18.22
N SER A 30 -14.03 -8.59 -18.47
CA SER A 30 -13.14 -7.71 -19.21
C SER A 30 -13.21 -6.28 -18.67
N LEU A 31 -12.09 -5.55 -18.70
CA LEU A 31 -12.06 -4.12 -18.38
C LEU A 31 -12.54 -3.27 -19.57
N TYR A 32 -12.16 -3.67 -20.78
CA TYR A 32 -12.51 -2.98 -22.02
C TYR A 32 -12.84 -3.96 -23.13
N LYS A 33 -13.59 -3.48 -24.13
CA LYS A 33 -13.88 -4.19 -25.36
C LYS A 33 -13.20 -3.46 -26.51
N THR A 34 -12.41 -4.20 -27.27
CA THR A 34 -11.76 -3.70 -28.48
C THR A 34 -12.69 -3.94 -29.67
N TYR A 35 -13.13 -2.86 -30.30
CA TYR A 35 -13.76 -2.89 -31.62
C TYR A 35 -12.71 -2.55 -32.68
N PRO A 36 -12.94 -2.88 -33.97
CA PRO A 36 -11.95 -2.65 -35.03
C PRO A 36 -11.46 -1.20 -35.16
N SER A 37 -12.25 -0.24 -34.69
CA SER A 37 -11.99 1.20 -34.86
C SER A 37 -11.88 1.98 -33.54
N PHE A 38 -12.24 1.39 -32.40
CA PHE A 38 -12.19 2.07 -31.11
C PHE A 38 -12.21 1.07 -29.95
N ILE A 39 -11.73 1.52 -28.79
CA ILE A 39 -11.83 0.77 -27.54
C ILE A 39 -12.95 1.40 -26.72
N ARG A 40 -13.77 0.58 -26.06
CA ARG A 40 -14.83 1.05 -25.16
C ARG A 40 -14.70 0.35 -23.81
N MET A 41 -14.82 1.12 -22.73
CA MET A 41 -14.84 0.57 -21.37
C MET A 41 -16.04 -0.35 -21.16
N THR A 42 -15.83 -1.38 -20.36
CA THR A 42 -16.90 -2.32 -19.99
C THR A 42 -17.70 -1.70 -18.85
N GLN A 43 -19.02 -1.66 -18.99
CA GLN A 43 -19.92 -1.22 -17.92
C GLN A 43 -20.23 -2.36 -16.96
N CYS A 44 -20.28 -2.05 -15.66
CA CYS A 44 -20.61 -3.01 -14.63
C CYS A 44 -22.11 -3.33 -14.67
N LYS A 45 -22.46 -4.62 -14.60
CA LYS A 45 -23.87 -5.07 -14.64
C LYS A 45 -24.69 -4.62 -13.43
N GLU A 46 -24.06 -4.32 -12.29
CA GLU A 46 -24.76 -4.00 -11.05
C GLU A 46 -24.82 -2.52 -10.71
N CYS A 47 -23.76 -1.76 -11.00
CA CYS A 47 -23.73 -0.32 -10.69
C CYS A 47 -23.82 0.58 -11.93
N ASP A 48 -23.86 0.00 -13.13
CA ASP A 48 -23.93 0.67 -14.45
C ASP A 48 -22.78 1.65 -14.78
N ASN A 49 -21.90 1.94 -13.80
CA ASN A 49 -20.64 2.65 -13.99
C ASN A 49 -19.62 1.81 -14.76
N ASP A 50 -18.63 2.47 -15.36
CA ASP A 50 -17.47 1.81 -15.96
C ASP A 50 -16.74 0.96 -14.91
N VAL A 51 -16.37 -0.27 -15.29
CA VAL A 51 -15.73 -1.25 -14.40
C VAL A 51 -14.44 -0.69 -13.81
N ASP A 52 -13.64 0.00 -14.63
CA ASP A 52 -12.40 0.63 -14.21
C ASP A 52 -11.99 1.78 -15.15
N LYS A 53 -12.25 3.02 -14.73
CA LYS A 53 -11.84 4.22 -15.48
C LYS A 53 -10.32 4.42 -15.54
N TYR A 54 -9.56 3.85 -14.60
CA TYR A 54 -8.13 4.11 -14.49
C TYR A 54 -7.28 3.39 -15.54
N VAL A 55 -7.87 2.49 -16.33
CA VAL A 55 -7.20 1.82 -17.45
C VAL A 55 -6.78 2.83 -18.53
N GLU A 56 -7.55 3.90 -18.72
CA GLU A 56 -7.22 4.96 -19.68
C GLU A 56 -6.30 6.03 -19.08
N TYR A 57 -6.18 6.08 -17.76
CA TYR A 57 -5.46 7.15 -17.07
C TYR A 57 -3.96 6.84 -17.02
N ASP A 58 -3.15 7.89 -17.08
CA ASP A 58 -1.74 7.78 -16.75
C ASP A 58 -1.59 7.35 -15.28
N SER A 59 -0.62 6.48 -15.02
CA SER A 59 -0.09 6.15 -13.69
C SER A 59 0.02 7.35 -12.74
N VAL A 60 0.40 8.54 -13.21
CA VAL A 60 0.52 9.73 -12.35
C VAL A 60 -0.83 10.13 -11.75
N LEU A 61 -1.91 10.10 -12.55
CA LEU A 61 -3.26 10.42 -12.05
C LEU A 61 -3.74 9.38 -11.05
N VAL A 62 -3.46 8.10 -11.30
CA VAL A 62 -3.75 7.02 -10.36
C VAL A 62 -3.03 7.24 -9.02
N VAL A 63 -1.76 7.67 -9.05
CA VAL A 63 -0.99 7.98 -7.83
C VAL A 63 -1.57 9.19 -7.09
N ILE A 64 -2.02 10.23 -7.78
CA ILE A 64 -2.68 11.38 -7.14
C ILE A 64 -3.95 10.93 -6.42
N ASP A 65 -4.80 10.14 -7.06
CA ASP A 65 -6.02 9.63 -6.44
C ASP A 65 -5.74 8.69 -5.27
N LEU A 66 -4.62 7.95 -5.32
CA LEU A 66 -4.13 7.16 -4.21
C LEU A 66 -3.65 8.05 -3.05
N LEU A 67 -2.95 9.16 -3.33
CA LEU A 67 -2.58 10.15 -2.32
C LEU A 67 -3.82 10.83 -1.70
N LEU A 68 -4.89 11.02 -2.47
CA LEU A 68 -6.17 11.53 -1.98
C LEU A 68 -7.00 10.47 -1.23
N GLN A 69 -6.47 9.26 -1.05
CA GLN A 69 -7.10 8.17 -0.32
C GLN A 69 -8.43 7.68 -0.94
N TYR A 70 -8.60 7.83 -2.27
CA TYR A 70 -9.78 7.32 -2.96
C TYR A 70 -9.78 5.79 -3.04
N SER A 71 -10.84 5.18 -2.51
CA SER A 71 -10.97 3.71 -2.45
C SER A 71 -10.96 3.03 -3.82
N GLU A 72 -11.38 3.75 -4.87
CA GLU A 72 -11.38 3.30 -6.26
C GLU A 72 -9.95 3.03 -6.77
N ALA A 73 -9.01 3.94 -6.47
CA ALA A 73 -7.61 3.80 -6.87
C ALA A 73 -6.94 2.60 -6.16
N TYR A 74 -7.27 2.36 -4.89
CA TYR A 74 -6.82 1.16 -4.18
C TYR A 74 -7.30 -0.12 -4.87
N ARG A 75 -8.59 -0.18 -5.24
CA ARG A 75 -9.16 -1.37 -5.89
C ARG A 75 -8.57 -1.60 -7.28
N HIS A 76 -8.32 -0.55 -8.05
CA HIS A 76 -7.61 -0.62 -9.32
C HIS A 76 -6.22 -1.25 -9.17
N ILE A 77 -5.38 -0.70 -8.27
CA ILE A 77 -4.01 -1.18 -8.06
C ILE A 77 -4.00 -2.62 -7.53
N LEU A 78 -4.90 -2.95 -6.61
CA LEU A 78 -4.93 -4.27 -6.00
C LEU A 78 -5.46 -5.35 -6.95
N TYR A 79 -6.60 -5.13 -7.60
CA TYR A 79 -7.31 -6.19 -8.31
C TYR A 79 -7.14 -6.15 -9.84
N ASN A 80 -7.05 -4.98 -10.45
CA ASN A 80 -7.09 -4.85 -11.91
C ASN A 80 -5.71 -4.66 -12.55
N ARG A 81 -4.80 -3.96 -11.87
CA ARG A 81 -3.43 -3.73 -12.36
C ARG A 81 -2.38 -4.64 -11.71
N GLY A 82 -2.55 -4.91 -10.41
CA GLY A 82 -1.58 -5.63 -9.60
C GLY A 82 -0.35 -4.80 -9.24
N ILE A 83 0.33 -5.22 -8.17
CA ILE A 83 1.54 -4.55 -7.67
C ILE A 83 2.76 -5.08 -8.43
N GLN A 84 3.23 -4.28 -9.39
CA GLN A 84 4.46 -4.58 -10.14
C GLN A 84 5.72 -4.26 -9.32
N HIS A 85 6.81 -4.98 -9.58
CA HIS A 85 8.12 -4.78 -8.93
C HIS A 85 8.08 -4.69 -7.39
N PHE A 86 7.30 -5.56 -6.76
CA PHE A 86 7.11 -5.63 -5.31
C PHE A 86 8.40 -5.51 -4.49
N SER A 87 9.48 -6.20 -4.89
CA SER A 87 10.76 -6.15 -4.17
C SER A 87 11.38 -4.75 -4.15
N ARG A 88 11.28 -4.00 -5.26
CA ARG A 88 11.79 -2.63 -5.35
C ARG A 88 10.99 -1.70 -4.45
N LEU A 89 9.66 -1.83 -4.46
CA LEU A 89 8.77 -1.04 -3.59
C LEU A 89 9.02 -1.32 -2.11
N LEU A 90 9.15 -2.59 -1.73
CA LEU A 90 9.48 -2.97 -0.36
C LEU A 90 10.80 -2.33 0.11
N THR A 91 11.85 -2.39 -0.72
CA THR A 91 13.13 -1.74 -0.41
C THR A 91 12.97 -0.23 -0.20
N ILE A 92 12.24 0.45 -1.09
CA ILE A 92 11.97 1.89 -0.95
C ILE A 92 11.25 2.19 0.36
N PHE A 93 10.18 1.46 0.69
CA PHE A 93 9.40 1.70 1.91
C PHE A 93 10.18 1.41 3.20
N LEU A 94 11.05 0.40 3.17
CA LEU A 94 11.97 0.10 4.26
C LEU A 94 12.93 1.25 4.52
N PHE A 95 13.62 1.72 3.47
CA PHE A 95 14.56 2.83 3.56
C PHE A 95 13.88 4.15 3.94
N CYS A 96 12.73 4.48 3.34
CA CYS A 96 11.99 5.68 3.71
C CYS A 96 11.57 5.66 5.19
N GLY A 97 11.06 4.53 5.69
CA GLY A 97 10.67 4.40 7.11
C GLY A 97 11.85 4.39 8.08
N ALA A 98 13.01 3.85 7.66
CA ALA A 98 14.25 3.91 8.44
C ALA A 98 14.79 5.35 8.50
N TYR A 99 14.76 6.03 7.35
CA TYR A 99 15.24 7.40 7.22
C TYR A 99 14.38 8.38 8.01
N GLU A 100 13.05 8.23 7.98
CA GLU A 100 12.11 9.04 8.76
C GLU A 100 12.47 9.02 10.26
N ARG A 101 12.84 7.87 10.82
CA ARG A 101 13.26 7.78 12.23
C ARG A 101 14.67 8.30 12.46
N TRP A 102 15.57 7.99 11.53
CA TRP A 102 16.97 8.36 11.64
C TRP A 102 17.18 9.89 11.62
N ILE A 103 16.45 10.61 10.77
CA ILE A 103 16.55 12.08 10.69
C ILE A 103 16.13 12.75 12.00
N GLU A 104 15.17 12.18 12.73
CA GLU A 104 14.76 12.67 14.05
C GLU A 104 15.85 12.42 15.10
N ALA A 105 16.40 11.21 15.11
CA ALA A 105 17.44 10.82 16.06
C ALA A 105 18.76 11.59 15.85
N ARG A 106 19.03 12.04 14.62
CA ARG A 106 20.24 12.79 14.26
C ARG A 106 20.37 14.12 14.97
N GLN A 107 19.28 14.75 15.41
CA GLN A 107 19.35 16.07 16.07
C GLN A 107 20.14 16.06 17.39
N ASN A 108 20.28 14.90 18.04
CA ASN A 108 20.85 14.76 19.39
C ASN A 108 22.21 14.03 19.43
N GLN A 109 22.86 13.77 18.29
CA GLN A 109 24.07 12.93 18.23
C GLN A 109 25.23 13.64 17.52
N GLU A 110 26.38 13.71 18.20
CA GLU A 110 27.60 14.37 17.69
C GLU A 110 28.58 13.41 16.99
N LYS A 111 28.56 12.12 17.35
CA LYS A 111 29.54 11.12 16.86
C LYS A 111 29.04 10.40 15.59
N VAL A 112 29.88 10.40 14.55
CA VAL A 112 29.57 9.80 13.24
C VAL A 112 29.31 8.29 13.32
N PHE A 113 30.09 7.54 14.08
CA PHE A 113 29.88 6.08 14.22
C PHE A 113 28.56 5.73 14.91
N ASP A 114 28.15 6.54 15.90
CA ASP A 114 26.88 6.34 16.61
C ASP A 114 25.69 6.64 15.69
N LEU A 115 25.86 7.54 14.71
CA LEU A 115 24.85 7.84 13.68
C LEU A 115 24.66 6.68 12.69
N GLU A 116 25.73 6.00 12.26
CA GLU A 116 25.65 4.83 11.38
C GLU A 116 24.98 3.65 12.09
N TRP A 117 25.40 3.37 13.34
CA TRP A 117 24.76 2.32 14.14
C TRP A 117 23.27 2.59 14.36
N ARG A 118 22.92 3.85 14.68
CA ARG A 118 21.52 4.26 14.84
C ARG A 118 20.72 4.03 13.56
N PHE A 119 21.30 4.26 12.38
CA PHE A 119 20.61 3.99 11.12
C PHE A 119 20.25 2.50 10.97
N TYR A 120 21.17 1.58 11.30
CA TYR A 120 20.87 0.13 11.25
C TYR A 120 19.75 -0.27 12.21
N LEU A 121 19.70 0.32 13.41
CA LEU A 121 18.59 0.11 14.34
C LEU A 121 17.27 0.62 13.76
N CYS A 122 17.25 1.83 13.19
CA CYS A 122 16.05 2.37 12.53
C CYS A 122 15.60 1.50 11.34
N LEU A 123 16.54 0.89 10.61
CA LEU A 123 16.22 -0.06 9.54
C LEU A 123 15.58 -1.34 10.07
N LEU A 124 16.09 -1.87 11.18
CA LEU A 124 15.49 -3.01 11.86
C LEU A 124 14.10 -2.67 12.39
N GLU A 125 13.90 -1.49 12.99
CA GLU A 125 12.60 -1.03 13.49
C GLU A 125 11.57 -0.96 12.35
N SER A 126 11.97 -0.35 11.23
CA SER A 126 11.17 -0.25 10.00
C SER A 126 10.79 -1.64 9.45
N THR A 127 11.71 -2.60 9.53
CA THR A 127 11.48 -3.99 9.09
C THR A 127 10.50 -4.71 10.00
N VAL A 128 10.68 -4.61 11.32
CA VAL A 128 9.80 -5.22 12.32
C VAL A 128 8.39 -4.64 12.20
N GLU A 129 8.25 -3.34 12.03
CA GLU A 129 6.95 -2.68 11.86
C GLU A 129 6.18 -3.22 10.65
N ILE A 130 6.81 -3.27 9.47
CA ILE A 130 6.18 -3.85 8.27
C ILE A 130 5.84 -5.33 8.51
N GLY A 131 6.74 -6.07 9.18
CA GLY A 131 6.52 -7.46 9.57
C GLY A 131 5.29 -7.65 10.44
N ILE A 132 5.04 -6.76 11.42
CA ILE A 132 3.87 -6.82 12.31
C ILE A 132 2.57 -6.62 11.52
N TYR A 133 2.52 -5.66 10.60
CA TYR A 133 1.33 -5.46 9.75
C TYR A 133 1.07 -6.65 8.82
N VAL A 134 2.13 -7.24 8.25
CA VAL A 134 1.98 -8.45 7.43
C VAL A 134 1.49 -9.61 8.29
N LEU A 135 2.09 -9.81 9.48
CA LEU A 135 1.67 -10.87 10.42
C LEU A 135 0.22 -10.67 10.88
N SER A 136 -0.20 -9.45 11.23
CA SER A 136 -1.58 -9.20 11.66
C SER A 136 -2.57 -9.52 10.53
N ALA A 137 -2.25 -9.16 9.29
CA ALA A 137 -3.08 -9.47 8.14
C ALA A 137 -3.12 -10.97 7.83
N LEU A 138 -2.00 -11.68 7.98
CA LEU A 138 -1.95 -13.14 7.83
C LEU A 138 -2.76 -13.86 8.91
N VAL A 139 -2.71 -13.36 10.15
CA VAL A 139 -3.53 -13.87 11.26
C VAL A 139 -5.02 -13.66 10.94
N LEU A 140 -5.41 -12.49 10.43
CA LEU A 140 -6.78 -12.23 10.00
C LEU A 140 -7.22 -13.18 8.88
N GLU A 141 -6.41 -13.38 7.85
CA GLU A 141 -6.68 -14.34 6.77
C GLU A 141 -6.76 -15.78 7.28
N PHE A 142 -5.94 -16.18 8.25
CA PHE A 142 -6.02 -17.48 8.89
C PHE A 142 -7.37 -17.68 9.60
N PHE A 143 -7.84 -16.68 10.36
CA PHE A 143 -9.17 -16.71 10.98
C PHE A 143 -10.31 -16.76 9.96
N LEU A 144 -10.13 -16.13 8.79
CA LEU A 144 -11.08 -16.15 7.69
C LEU A 144 -10.96 -17.38 6.78
N LYS A 145 -10.11 -18.36 7.15
CA LYS A 145 -9.84 -19.59 6.38
C LYS A 145 -9.39 -19.32 4.95
N GLY A 146 -8.57 -18.28 4.76
CA GLY A 146 -8.01 -17.89 3.47
C GLY A 146 -7.07 -18.95 2.87
N SER A 147 -6.97 -18.96 1.53
CA SER A 147 -6.02 -19.80 0.80
C SER A 147 -4.60 -19.21 0.84
N LEU A 148 -3.56 -20.03 0.66
CA LEU A 148 -2.16 -19.56 0.60
C LEU A 148 -1.94 -18.52 -0.52
N LYS A 149 -2.60 -18.68 -1.67
CA LYS A 149 -2.54 -17.70 -2.78
C LYS A 149 -3.14 -16.35 -2.37
N ARG A 150 -4.21 -16.37 -1.57
CA ARG A 150 -4.86 -15.18 -1.02
C ARG A 150 -3.96 -14.51 0.02
N ALA A 151 -3.33 -15.28 0.90
CA ALA A 151 -2.37 -14.78 1.87
C ALA A 151 -1.18 -14.05 1.22
N ALA A 152 -0.62 -14.60 0.14
CA ALA A 152 0.45 -13.95 -0.63
C ALA A 152 -0.01 -12.67 -1.35
N PHE A 153 -1.28 -12.60 -1.77
CA PHE A 153 -1.87 -11.38 -2.32
C PHE A 153 -2.06 -10.31 -1.25
N VAL A 154 -2.58 -10.69 -0.09
CA VAL A 154 -2.82 -9.81 1.07
C VAL A 154 -1.51 -9.24 1.61
N SER A 155 -0.45 -10.04 1.72
CA SER A 155 0.85 -9.54 2.17
C SER A 155 1.41 -8.46 1.23
N LYS A 156 1.29 -8.65 -0.09
CA LYS A 156 1.67 -7.62 -1.07
C LYS A 156 0.83 -6.36 -0.93
N ALA A 157 -0.49 -6.51 -0.76
CA ALA A 157 -1.43 -5.41 -0.59
C ALA A 157 -1.11 -4.57 0.65
N VAL A 158 -0.84 -5.22 1.79
CA VAL A 158 -0.46 -4.56 3.04
C VAL A 158 0.84 -3.79 2.89
N VAL A 159 1.87 -4.40 2.30
CA VAL A 159 3.14 -3.70 2.03
C VAL A 159 2.95 -2.50 1.11
N ALA A 160 2.07 -2.59 0.09
CA ALA A 160 1.74 -1.45 -0.75
C ALA A 160 1.11 -0.29 0.03
N GLY A 161 0.47 -0.55 1.18
CA GLY A 161 -0.08 0.46 2.09
C GLY A 161 0.95 1.40 2.73
N PHE A 162 2.23 1.04 2.70
CA PHE A 162 3.31 1.90 3.18
C PHE A 162 3.78 2.94 2.16
N TYR A 163 3.11 3.10 1.02
CA TYR A 163 3.46 4.11 0.01
C TYR A 163 3.54 5.54 0.57
N GLY A 164 2.76 5.85 1.59
CA GLY A 164 2.80 7.13 2.29
C GLY A 164 4.16 7.47 2.92
N ARG A 165 5.02 6.47 3.21
CA ARG A 165 6.37 6.71 3.73
C ARG A 165 7.25 7.49 2.77
N VAL A 166 6.98 7.43 1.46
CA VAL A 166 7.74 8.19 0.45
C VAL A 166 7.60 9.70 0.68
N CYS A 167 6.54 10.15 1.36
CA CYS A 167 6.36 11.55 1.76
C CYS A 167 7.51 12.07 2.64
N VAL A 168 8.30 11.21 3.30
CA VAL A 168 9.52 11.64 4.02
C VAL A 168 10.46 12.45 3.13
N VAL A 169 10.52 12.16 1.82
CA VAL A 169 11.33 12.93 0.87
C VAL A 169 10.86 14.39 0.80
N LEU A 170 9.55 14.61 0.79
CA LEU A 170 8.96 15.96 0.84
C LEU A 170 9.26 16.62 2.19
N SER A 171 9.20 15.87 3.29
CA SER A 171 9.58 16.36 4.62
C SER A 171 11.00 16.92 4.64
N ILE A 172 11.94 16.27 3.96
CA ILE A 172 13.33 16.71 3.86
C ILE A 172 13.44 17.97 3.00
N ILE A 173 12.85 17.95 1.79
CA ILE A 173 12.93 19.06 0.83
C ILE A 173 12.41 20.37 1.45
N PHE A 174 11.32 20.29 2.19
CA PHE A 174 10.69 21.45 2.81
C PHE A 174 11.12 21.69 4.26
N HIS A 175 12.04 20.89 4.80
CA HIS A 175 12.51 20.97 6.19
C HIS A 175 11.40 20.80 7.26
N LEU A 176 10.38 19.97 7.01
CA LEU A 176 9.27 19.69 7.94
C LEU A 176 9.56 18.59 8.96
N TYR A 177 10.74 17.94 8.90
CA TYR A 177 11.07 16.79 9.75
C TYR A 177 11.13 17.12 11.25
N SER A 178 11.35 18.39 11.62
CA SER A 178 11.31 18.85 13.02
C SER A 178 9.88 19.01 13.55
N GLU A 179 8.91 19.21 12.66
CA GLU A 179 7.56 19.60 13.04
C GLU A 179 6.72 18.38 13.46
N PRO A 180 6.20 18.34 14.69
CA PRO A 180 5.38 17.21 15.16
C PRO A 180 4.06 17.11 14.40
N SER A 181 3.55 18.22 13.88
CA SER A 181 2.33 18.28 13.05
C SER A 181 2.47 17.44 11.79
N TYR A 182 3.63 17.50 11.12
CA TYR A 182 3.89 16.70 9.93
C TYR A 182 3.99 15.21 10.24
N ARG A 183 4.59 14.84 11.37
CA ARG A 183 4.66 13.44 11.82
C ARG A 183 3.28 12.86 12.13
N ILE A 184 2.43 13.65 12.79
CA ILE A 184 1.03 13.24 13.04
C ILE A 184 0.31 13.06 11.71
N LEU A 185 0.54 13.95 10.74
CA LEU A 185 -0.05 13.83 9.40
C LEU A 185 0.40 12.56 8.67
N THR A 186 1.70 12.24 8.65
CA THR A 186 2.20 11.01 8.00
C THR A 186 1.69 9.75 8.69
N GLN A 187 1.58 9.75 10.01
CA GLN A 187 0.99 8.63 10.77
C GLN A 187 -0.50 8.45 10.49
N LEU A 188 -1.28 9.53 10.47
CA LEU A 188 -2.70 9.49 10.10
C LEU A 188 -2.88 9.02 8.66
N PHE A 189 -2.03 9.49 7.76
CA PHE A 189 -2.04 9.05 6.37
C PHE A 189 -1.81 7.54 6.26
N LEU A 190 -0.78 7.01 6.93
CA LEU A 190 -0.50 5.58 6.95
C LEU A 190 -1.64 4.76 7.57
N LEU A 191 -2.27 5.27 8.63
CA LEU A 191 -3.43 4.63 9.26
C LEU A 191 -4.61 4.54 8.29
N ILE A 192 -4.93 5.65 7.61
CA ILE A 192 -6.01 5.71 6.61
C ILE A 192 -5.69 4.76 5.45
N SER A 193 -4.45 4.70 4.98
CA SER A 193 -4.06 3.80 3.90
C SER A 193 -4.28 2.33 4.24
N HIS A 194 -3.87 1.90 5.43
CA HIS A 194 -4.09 0.52 5.89
C HIS A 194 -5.57 0.23 6.15
N PHE A 195 -6.35 1.23 6.57
CA PHE A 195 -7.80 1.12 6.66
C PHE A 195 -8.45 0.90 5.29
N GLN A 196 -8.06 1.68 4.26
CA GLN A 196 -8.57 1.52 2.90
C GLN A 196 -8.19 0.15 2.30
N ILE A 197 -6.97 -0.32 2.53
CA ILE A 197 -6.54 -1.65 2.07
C ILE A 197 -7.32 -2.76 2.78
N CYS A 198 -7.47 -2.69 4.10
CA CYS A 198 -8.29 -3.65 4.85
C CYS A 198 -9.73 -3.68 4.31
N ARG A 199 -10.29 -2.51 4.01
CA ARG A 199 -11.64 -2.37 3.44
C ARG A 199 -11.76 -2.91 2.02
N ALA A 200 -10.74 -2.75 1.19
CA ALA A 200 -10.68 -3.27 -0.16
C ALA A 200 -10.44 -4.79 -0.19
N LEU A 201 -9.68 -5.33 0.76
CA LEU A 201 -9.45 -6.77 0.88
C LEU A 201 -10.67 -7.50 1.44
N HIS A 202 -11.32 -6.94 2.45
CA HIS A 202 -12.39 -7.63 3.19
C HIS A 202 -13.70 -6.84 3.18
N PRO A 203 -14.40 -6.76 2.04
CA PRO A 203 -15.67 -6.04 1.94
C PRO A 203 -16.72 -6.55 2.94
N GLN A 204 -16.65 -7.81 3.37
CA GLN A 204 -17.61 -8.42 4.32
C GLN A 204 -17.41 -8.01 5.79
N LEU A 205 -16.23 -7.50 6.17
CA LEU A 205 -15.99 -7.04 7.55
C LEU A 205 -16.81 -5.78 7.82
N SER A 206 -17.41 -5.66 9.00
CA SER A 206 -18.05 -4.41 9.42
C SER A 206 -17.00 -3.28 9.57
N LEU A 207 -17.44 -2.04 9.41
CA LEU A 207 -16.55 -0.87 9.52
C LEU A 207 -15.82 -0.83 10.86
N MET A 208 -16.54 -1.05 11.97
CA MET A 208 -15.95 -1.07 13.31
C MET A 208 -14.86 -2.12 13.49
N ARG A 209 -15.07 -3.35 12.98
CA ARG A 209 -14.06 -4.42 13.09
C ARG A 209 -12.81 -4.08 12.29
N ALA A 210 -12.96 -3.48 11.11
CA ALA A 210 -11.83 -3.03 10.30
C ALA A 210 -11.04 -1.92 10.99
N VAL A 211 -11.71 -0.92 11.58
CA VAL A 211 -11.06 0.14 12.35
C VAL A 211 -10.30 -0.43 13.54
N VAL A 212 -10.96 -1.25 14.37
CA VAL A 212 -10.34 -1.85 15.57
C VAL A 212 -9.12 -2.68 15.19
N PHE A 213 -9.23 -3.51 14.14
CA PHE A 213 -8.11 -4.34 13.68
C PHE A 213 -6.91 -3.50 13.23
N VAL A 214 -7.14 -2.45 12.43
CA VAL A 214 -6.07 -1.59 11.95
C VAL A 214 -5.45 -0.81 13.11
N CYS A 215 -6.25 -0.21 13.99
CA CYS A 215 -5.75 0.50 15.16
C CYS A 215 -4.93 -0.40 16.10
N LEU A 216 -5.37 -1.63 16.35
CA LEU A 216 -4.59 -2.60 17.14
C LEU A 216 -3.28 -2.95 16.43
N SER A 217 -3.32 -3.21 15.13
CA SER A 217 -2.11 -3.50 14.34
C SER A 217 -1.11 -2.34 14.41
N THR A 218 -1.59 -1.09 14.27
CA THR A 218 -0.77 0.12 14.40
C THR A 218 -0.19 0.25 15.80
N LEU A 219 -0.98 0.01 16.84
CA LEU A 219 -0.53 0.06 18.23
C LEU A 219 0.59 -0.95 18.50
N PHE A 220 0.42 -2.21 18.08
CA PHE A 220 1.46 -3.23 18.20
C PHE A 220 2.71 -2.85 17.41
N ALA A 221 2.54 -2.31 16.20
CA ALA A 221 3.64 -1.92 15.33
C ALA A 221 4.45 -0.72 15.88
N GLN A 222 3.84 0.15 16.68
CA GLN A 222 4.52 1.27 17.34
C GLN A 222 5.18 0.87 18.67
N ILE A 223 4.57 -0.05 19.43
CA ILE A 223 5.04 -0.42 20.77
C ILE A 223 6.14 -1.49 20.73
N LEU A 224 6.03 -2.47 19.83
CA LEU A 224 6.89 -3.65 19.88
C LEU A 224 8.36 -3.39 19.46
N PRO A 225 8.65 -2.62 18.39
CA PRO A 225 10.04 -2.34 18.01
C PRO A 225 10.89 -1.68 19.12
N PRO A 226 10.44 -0.61 19.82
CA PRO A 226 11.24 0.00 20.88
C PRO A 226 11.41 -0.91 22.09
N ILE A 227 10.43 -1.78 22.41
CA ILE A 227 10.56 -2.77 23.49
C ILE A 227 11.58 -3.85 23.13
N MET A 228 11.54 -4.37 21.90
CA MET A 228 12.47 -5.41 21.46
C MET A 228 13.93 -4.93 21.42
N MET A 229 14.14 -3.63 21.22
CA MET A 229 15.48 -3.02 21.16
C MET A 229 15.89 -2.32 22.45
N ALA A 230 15.02 -2.30 23.47
CA ALA A 230 15.41 -1.91 24.80
C ALA A 230 16.37 -2.96 25.35
N SER A 231 17.66 -2.61 25.45
CA SER A 231 18.65 -3.44 26.11
C SER A 231 18.18 -3.75 27.53
N PRO A 232 18.22 -5.02 27.99
CA PRO A 232 18.17 -5.29 29.42
C PRO A 232 19.41 -4.62 30.01
N ASN A 233 19.20 -3.66 30.90
CA ASN A 233 20.26 -3.09 31.73
C ASN A 233 20.78 -4.12 32.73
#